data_AF-A0A560HGN4-F1
#
_entry.id   AF-A0A560HGN4-F1
#
_cell.length_a   1.000
_cell.length_b   1.000
_cell.length_c   1.000
_cell.angle_alpha   90.00
_cell.angle_beta   90.00
_cell.angle_gamma   90.00
#
_symmetry.space_group_name_H-M   'P 1'
#
loop_
_entity.id
_entity.type
_entity.pdbx_description
1 polymer ?
#
loop_
_entity_poly.entity_id
_entity_poly.type
_entity_poly.pdbx_seq_one_letter_code
_entity_poly.pdbx_strand_id
1 'polypeptide(L)'
;MEKVGTMDRRTLLQVAATAGVAQTTMAESANAASPAAPPTPLSTVPLQLPATEFTYEAVVELDPIVPLGKSPLGERRIIPITGGVFQGPRIRGTVLAGGADRQLSRPDGVLLLNALYELKTDDGAIITVNNRAVIDAPPGKAPYAYSVLDFTAPEGPHAWLNRGIFVGTVHGLPPERHAVLIRVYKVV
;
A
#
# COMPACT_ATOMS: atom_id res chain seq x y z
N MET A 1 21.39 53.17 21.00
CA MET A 1 22.55 52.33 20.69
C MET A 1 22.23 50.97 21.30
N GLU A 2 22.10 49.86 20.60
CA GLU A 2 22.45 49.48 19.24
C GLU A 2 21.55 48.30 18.82
N LYS A 3 21.35 48.13 17.51
CA LYS A 3 20.42 47.22 16.85
C LYS A 3 21.01 45.80 16.65
N VAL A 4 20.16 44.92 16.09
CA VAL A 4 20.47 43.76 15.20
C VAL A 4 20.60 42.42 15.94
N GLY A 5 19.97 41.32 15.52
CA GLY A 5 19.17 41.05 14.33
C GLY A 5 18.63 39.63 14.35
N THR A 6 17.49 39.47 13.70
CA THR A 6 16.81 38.22 13.35
C THR A 6 17.70 37.31 12.51
N MET A 7 17.66 35.98 12.73
CA MET A 7 17.88 35.04 11.63
C MET A 7 17.21 33.67 11.90
N ASP A 8 16.25 33.35 11.03
CA ASP A 8 15.69 32.01 10.78
C ASP A 8 16.68 31.19 9.92
N ARG A 9 16.86 29.89 10.24
CA ARG A 9 17.60 28.92 9.42
C ARG A 9 17.05 27.51 9.59
N ARG A 10 16.07 27.17 8.74
CA ARG A 10 15.93 25.81 8.18
C ARG A 10 17.30 25.27 7.77
N THR A 11 17.59 24.01 8.12
CA THR A 11 18.53 23.02 7.53
C THR A 11 19.29 22.28 8.63
N LEU A 12 18.83 21.08 8.98
CA LEU A 12 19.66 20.07 9.66
C LEU A 12 19.64 18.81 8.80
N LEU A 13 20.39 18.86 7.69
CA LEU A 13 21.02 17.69 7.10
C LEU A 13 22.51 17.73 7.50
N GLN A 14 22.98 16.60 8.02
CA GLN A 14 24.34 16.04 7.89
C GLN A 14 25.55 16.79 8.50
N VAL A 15 26.19 16.14 9.49
CA VAL A 15 27.66 16.07 9.75
C VAL A 15 27.88 14.71 10.46
N ALA A 16 28.48 13.67 9.85
CA ALA A 16 29.89 13.37 9.52
C ALA A 16 30.77 12.88 10.72
N ALA A 17 31.35 11.67 10.56
CA ALA A 17 32.70 11.15 10.94
C ALA A 17 33.33 11.56 12.31
N THR A 18 34.00 10.74 13.12
CA THR A 18 34.92 9.60 12.93
C THR A 18 35.28 9.01 14.33
N ALA A 19 35.58 7.72 14.42
CA ALA A 19 36.70 7.17 15.22
C ALA A 19 36.78 5.65 15.04
N GLY A 20 37.92 5.17 14.54
CA GLY A 20 38.18 3.75 14.33
C GLY A 20 38.53 3.02 15.63
N VAL A 21 38.01 1.80 15.74
CA VAL A 21 38.63 0.70 16.47
C VAL A 21 38.55 -0.50 15.54
N ALA A 22 39.70 -1.05 15.15
CA ALA A 22 39.77 -2.28 14.38
C ALA A 22 39.20 -3.42 15.23
N GLN A 23 37.96 -3.80 14.98
CA GLN A 23 37.40 -5.04 15.52
C GLN A 23 37.75 -6.17 14.57
N THR A 24 38.50 -7.14 15.10
CA THR A 24 38.76 -8.42 14.47
C THR A 24 37.42 -9.13 14.25
N THR A 25 36.91 -9.12 13.03
CA THR A 25 35.71 -9.87 12.66
C THR A 25 36.06 -11.36 12.64
N MET A 26 35.70 -12.08 13.71
CA MET A 26 35.51 -13.52 13.61
C MET A 26 34.33 -13.73 12.68
N ALA A 27 34.59 -14.22 11.47
CA ALA A 27 33.55 -14.62 10.54
C ALA A 27 32.80 -15.81 11.14
N GLU A 28 31.68 -15.54 11.79
CA GLU A 28 30.69 -16.55 12.11
C GLU A 28 30.25 -17.15 10.78
N SER A 29 30.68 -18.38 10.54
CA SER A 29 30.30 -19.12 9.35
C SER A 29 28.80 -19.37 9.48
N ALA A 30 28.01 -18.48 8.88
CA ALA A 30 26.61 -18.69 8.64
C ALA A 30 26.51 -20.00 7.87
N ASN A 31 26.17 -21.07 8.58
CA ASN A 31 25.79 -22.33 7.99
C ASN A 31 24.50 -22.04 7.23
N ALA A 32 24.64 -21.57 5.99
CA ALA A 32 23.54 -21.39 5.08
C ALA A 32 22.92 -22.77 4.92
N ALA A 33 21.81 -22.99 5.61
CA ALA A 33 21.04 -24.21 5.47
C ALA A 33 20.81 -24.40 3.97
N SER A 34 21.31 -25.52 3.45
CA SER A 34 21.03 -25.90 2.07
C SER A 34 19.53 -25.82 1.85
N PRO A 35 19.05 -25.25 0.72
CA PRO A 35 17.62 -25.16 0.47
C PRO A 35 17.03 -26.56 0.62
N ALA A 36 16.06 -26.68 1.53
CA ALA A 36 15.40 -27.96 1.79
C ALA A 36 14.90 -28.54 0.45
N ALA A 37 15.12 -29.84 0.24
CA ALA A 37 14.60 -30.52 -0.93
C ALA A 37 13.09 -30.24 -1.03
N PRO A 38 12.56 -29.98 -2.24
CA PRO A 38 11.14 -29.69 -2.41
C PRO A 38 10.34 -30.85 -1.80
N PRO A 39 9.31 -30.55 -0.99
CA PRO A 39 8.53 -31.60 -0.34
C PRO A 39 7.91 -32.50 -1.41
N THR A 40 7.82 -33.80 -1.11
CA THR A 40 7.07 -34.73 -1.96
C THR A 40 5.64 -34.20 -2.12
N PRO A 41 5.15 -34.01 -3.36
CA PRO A 41 3.82 -33.48 -3.57
C PRO A 41 2.77 -34.43 -2.98
N LEU A 42 1.79 -33.86 -2.29
CA LEU A 42 0.70 -34.62 -1.65
C LEU A 42 -0.31 -35.19 -2.66
N SER A 43 -0.18 -34.83 -3.93
CA SER A 43 -1.14 -35.17 -4.99
C SER A 43 -0.46 -35.27 -6.35
N THR A 44 -1.09 -36.01 -7.25
CA THR A 44 -0.73 -36.08 -8.68
C THR A 44 -1.43 -35.01 -9.51
N VAL A 45 -2.38 -34.27 -8.94
CA VAL A 45 -3.02 -33.13 -9.60
C VAL A 45 -1.94 -32.07 -9.88
N PRO A 46 -1.80 -31.61 -11.15
CA PRO A 46 -0.79 -30.62 -11.49
C PRO A 46 -0.94 -29.33 -10.68
N LEU A 47 0.17 -28.75 -10.26
CA LEU A 47 0.18 -27.44 -9.63
C LEU A 47 -0.23 -26.38 -10.66
N GLN A 48 -1.34 -25.70 -10.41
CA GLN A 48 -1.74 -24.51 -11.14
C GLN A 48 -1.39 -23.28 -10.29
N LEU A 49 -0.38 -22.54 -10.73
CA LEU A 49 -0.02 -21.27 -10.10
C LEU A 49 -0.98 -20.17 -10.58
N PRO A 50 -1.55 -19.35 -9.68
CA PRO A 50 -2.33 -18.19 -10.09
C PRO A 50 -1.47 -17.22 -10.92
N ALA A 51 -1.99 -16.76 -12.05
CA ALA A 51 -1.41 -15.66 -12.80
C ALA A 51 -2.24 -14.39 -12.57
N THR A 52 -1.73 -13.25 -13.04
CA THR A 52 -2.43 -11.97 -12.91
C THR A 52 -2.42 -11.17 -14.22
N GLU A 53 -3.52 -10.47 -14.50
CA GLU A 53 -3.67 -9.55 -15.62
C GLU A 53 -3.94 -8.12 -15.12
N PHE A 54 -3.26 -7.13 -15.69
CA PHE A 54 -3.45 -5.73 -15.31
C PHE A 54 -4.89 -5.27 -15.62
N THR A 55 -5.54 -4.65 -14.64
CA THR A 55 -6.93 -4.22 -14.71
C THR A 55 -7.03 -2.70 -14.85
N TYR A 56 -6.50 -1.97 -13.87
CA TYR A 56 -6.40 -0.50 -13.89
C TYR A 56 -5.40 -0.03 -12.83
N GLU A 57 -4.98 1.23 -12.92
CA GLU A 57 -4.32 1.93 -11.83
C GLU A 57 -5.12 3.15 -11.39
N ALA A 58 -5.02 3.49 -10.11
CA ALA A 58 -5.70 4.64 -9.51
C ALA A 58 -4.71 5.46 -8.70
N VAL A 59 -4.75 6.77 -8.88
CA VAL A 59 -4.17 7.72 -7.94
C VAL A 59 -5.30 8.26 -7.08
N VAL A 60 -5.29 7.88 -5.80
CA VAL A 60 -6.32 8.22 -4.81
C VAL A 60 -5.80 9.34 -3.93
N GLU A 61 -6.51 10.46 -3.90
CA GLU A 61 -6.18 11.64 -3.11
C GLU A 61 -6.73 11.53 -1.70
N LEU A 62 -5.94 12.00 -0.74
CA LEU A 62 -6.14 11.77 0.68
C LEU A 62 -6.07 13.08 1.46
N ASP A 63 -6.95 13.22 2.44
CA ASP A 63 -6.85 14.24 3.48
C ASP A 63 -5.81 13.86 4.55
N PRO A 64 -5.44 14.80 5.44
CA PRO A 64 -4.61 14.49 6.59
C PRO A 64 -5.16 13.35 7.45
N ILE A 65 -4.25 12.63 8.10
CA ILE A 65 -4.59 11.53 9.01
C ILE A 65 -5.41 12.06 10.19
N VAL A 66 -6.53 11.39 10.47
CA VAL A 66 -7.34 11.58 11.67
C VAL A 66 -7.01 10.47 12.68
N PRO A 67 -6.33 10.78 13.81
CA PRO A 67 -6.05 9.77 14.81
C PRO A 67 -7.34 9.35 15.53
N LEU A 68 -7.53 8.04 15.73
CA LEU A 68 -8.65 7.47 16.49
C LEU A 68 -8.21 6.91 17.85
N GLY A 69 -6.93 7.05 18.18
CA GLY A 69 -6.36 6.55 19.43
C GLY A 69 -5.97 5.07 19.38
N LYS A 70 -5.48 4.59 20.52
CA LYS A 70 -5.00 3.22 20.70
C LYS A 70 -6.14 2.27 21.09
N SER A 71 -6.03 1.03 20.64
CA SER A 71 -6.90 -0.09 21.02
C SER A 71 -6.03 -1.28 21.44
N PRO A 72 -6.60 -2.35 22.03
CA PRO A 72 -5.85 -3.57 22.32
C PRO A 72 -5.16 -4.20 21.11
N LEU A 73 -5.67 -3.93 19.89
CA LEU A 73 -5.14 -4.46 18.64
C LEU A 73 -4.11 -3.54 17.97
N GLY A 74 -3.84 -2.36 18.54
CA GLY A 74 -2.92 -1.38 17.97
C GLY A 74 -3.52 0.03 17.82
N GLU A 75 -2.75 0.90 17.18
CA GLU A 75 -3.13 2.29 16.93
C GLU A 75 -4.04 2.42 15.72
N ARG A 76 -5.12 3.17 15.86
CA ARG A 76 -6.17 3.31 14.85
C ARG A 76 -6.15 4.72 14.26
N ARG A 77 -6.40 4.81 12.96
CA ARG A 77 -6.49 6.06 12.22
C ARG A 77 -7.49 5.96 11.08
N ILE A 78 -8.01 7.11 10.67
CA ILE A 78 -8.79 7.26 9.44
C ILE A 78 -8.06 8.22 8.52
N ILE A 79 -8.00 7.90 7.24
CA ILE A 79 -7.56 8.82 6.20
C ILE A 79 -8.73 9.03 5.22
N PRO A 80 -9.36 10.21 5.20
CA PRO A 80 -10.46 10.48 4.27
C PRO A 80 -9.96 10.50 2.82
N ILE A 81 -10.77 9.94 1.92
CA ILE A 81 -10.53 9.98 0.48
C ILE A 81 -11.28 11.17 -0.09
N THR A 82 -10.54 12.07 -0.73
CA THR A 82 -11.07 13.34 -1.25
C THR A 82 -11.29 13.32 -2.76
N GLY A 83 -10.79 12.29 -3.45
CA GLY A 83 -10.99 12.11 -4.87
C GLY A 83 -9.84 11.36 -5.51
N GLY A 84 -9.59 11.67 -6.78
CA GLY A 84 -8.55 11.03 -7.56
C GLY A 84 -9.01 10.63 -8.96
N VAL A 85 -8.14 9.90 -9.64
CA VAL A 85 -8.37 9.44 -11.02
C VAL A 85 -7.93 8.00 -11.16
N PHE A 86 -8.54 7.28 -12.09
CA PHE A 86 -8.14 5.91 -12.40
C PHE A 86 -8.29 5.62 -13.89
N GLN A 87 -7.45 4.72 -14.40
CA GLN A 87 -7.47 4.33 -15.80
C GLN A 87 -6.91 2.93 -16.01
N GLY A 88 -7.46 2.23 -17.00
CA GLY A 88 -7.05 0.91 -17.44
C GLY A 88 -7.62 0.59 -18.81
N PRO A 89 -7.31 -0.59 -19.38
CA PRO A 89 -7.71 -0.93 -20.75
C PRO A 89 -9.23 -0.94 -20.99
N ARG A 90 -10.01 -1.29 -19.96
CA ARG A 90 -11.46 -1.46 -20.05
C ARG A 90 -12.26 -0.51 -19.16
N ILE A 91 -11.59 0.35 -18.39
CA ILE A 91 -12.25 1.21 -17.40
C ILE A 91 -11.42 2.48 -17.17
N ARG A 92 -12.09 3.61 -16.99
CA ARG A 92 -11.47 4.90 -16.68
C ARG A 92 -12.48 5.81 -15.99
N GLY A 93 -11.99 6.77 -15.22
CA GLY A 93 -12.80 7.82 -14.64
C GLY A 93 -12.18 8.44 -13.40
N THR A 94 -13.04 8.79 -12.45
CA THR A 94 -12.68 9.53 -11.24
C THR A 94 -12.99 8.74 -9.97
N VAL A 95 -12.16 8.93 -8.95
CA VAL A 95 -12.47 8.48 -7.59
C VAL A 95 -13.34 9.56 -6.94
N LEU A 96 -14.45 9.17 -6.32
CA LEU A 96 -15.34 10.12 -5.65
C LEU A 96 -14.86 10.45 -4.23
N ALA A 97 -15.13 11.68 -3.80
CA ALA A 97 -14.99 12.06 -2.40
C ALA A 97 -16.07 11.38 -1.54
N GLY A 98 -15.73 11.04 -0.30
CA GLY A 98 -16.68 10.51 0.70
C GLY A 98 -16.28 9.16 1.29
N GLY A 99 -15.40 8.43 0.61
CA GLY A 99 -14.77 7.23 1.13
C GLY A 99 -13.70 7.53 2.19
N ALA A 100 -13.18 6.48 2.82
CA ALA A 100 -12.05 6.59 3.73
C ALA A 100 -11.32 5.28 3.90
N ASP A 101 -10.02 5.37 4.21
CA ASP A 101 -9.20 4.25 4.65
C ASP A 101 -9.10 4.21 6.17
N ARG A 102 -9.56 3.09 6.76
CA ARG A 102 -9.46 2.81 8.19
C ARG A 102 -8.24 1.94 8.42
N GLN A 103 -7.22 2.52 9.03
CA GLN A 103 -5.96 1.82 9.25
C GLN A 103 -5.78 1.39 10.70
N LEU A 104 -5.10 0.25 10.87
CA LEU A 104 -4.66 -0.29 12.15
C LEU A 104 -3.16 -0.58 12.08
N SER A 105 -2.37 0.18 12.82
CA SER A 105 -0.96 -0.13 13.07
C SER A 105 -0.88 -1.14 14.20
N ARG A 106 -0.56 -2.39 13.89
CA ARG A 106 -0.46 -3.48 14.87
C ARG A 106 0.82 -3.38 15.70
N PRO A 107 0.87 -3.98 16.91
CA PRO A 107 2.07 -3.99 17.74
C PRO A 107 3.30 -4.67 17.11
N ASP A 108 3.09 -5.56 16.14
CA ASP A 108 4.16 -6.25 15.40
C ASP A 108 4.76 -5.41 14.26
N GLY A 109 4.33 -4.15 14.09
CA GLY A 109 4.81 -3.24 13.06
C GLY A 109 4.07 -3.31 11.74
N VAL A 110 3.17 -4.28 11.57
CA VAL A 110 2.35 -4.40 10.35
C VAL A 110 1.20 -3.41 10.37
N LEU A 111 0.98 -2.77 9.23
CA LEU A 111 -0.14 -1.88 8.99
C LEU A 111 -1.23 -2.60 8.20
N LEU A 112 -2.43 -2.65 8.76
CA LEU A 112 -3.63 -3.10 8.06
C LEU A 112 -4.40 -1.89 7.53
N LEU A 113 -4.86 -1.98 6.29
CA LEU A 113 -5.66 -0.96 5.60
C LEU A 113 -7.04 -1.54 5.28
N ASN A 114 -8.07 -0.71 5.33
CA ASN A 114 -9.43 -1.08 4.97
C ASN A 114 -10.14 0.16 4.42
N ALA A 115 -10.04 0.33 3.10
CA ALA A 115 -10.61 1.45 2.38
C ALA A 115 -11.93 1.06 1.70
N LEU A 116 -12.97 1.84 1.97
CA LEU A 116 -14.26 1.74 1.30
C LEU A 116 -14.55 3.07 0.62
N TYR A 117 -14.77 3.04 -0.70
CA TYR A 117 -14.94 4.23 -1.52
C TYR A 117 -15.59 3.91 -2.87
N GLU A 118 -15.92 4.96 -3.63
CA GLU A 118 -16.61 4.86 -4.90
C GLU A 118 -15.75 5.34 -6.07
N LEU A 119 -15.83 4.62 -7.18
CA LEU A 119 -15.36 5.04 -8.50
C LEU A 119 -16.57 5.52 -9.31
N LYS A 120 -16.39 6.61 -10.06
CA LYS A 120 -17.30 7.05 -11.11
C LYS A 120 -16.60 6.92 -12.46
N THR A 121 -17.11 6.04 -13.30
CA THR A 121 -16.61 5.85 -14.66
C THR A 121 -17.04 6.99 -15.59
N ASP A 122 -16.32 7.18 -16.69
CA ASP A 122 -16.64 8.21 -17.69
C ASP A 122 -18.01 8.01 -18.35
N ASP A 123 -18.48 6.77 -18.44
CA ASP A 123 -19.83 6.41 -18.92
C ASP A 123 -20.91 6.47 -17.82
N GLY A 124 -20.54 6.94 -16.62
CA GLY A 124 -21.49 7.32 -15.56
C GLY A 124 -21.83 6.25 -14.54
N ALA A 125 -21.26 5.04 -14.62
CA ALA A 125 -21.47 4.00 -13.61
C ALA A 125 -20.74 4.35 -12.30
N ILE A 126 -21.39 4.03 -11.17
CA ILE A 126 -20.80 4.14 -9.83
C ILE A 126 -20.47 2.75 -9.32
N ILE A 127 -19.22 2.51 -8.95
CA ILE A 127 -18.72 1.21 -8.49
C ILE A 127 -18.17 1.38 -7.08
N THR A 128 -18.67 0.60 -6.13
CA THR A 128 -18.10 0.56 -4.78
C THR A 128 -16.88 -0.36 -4.77
N VAL A 129 -15.82 0.09 -4.12
CA VAL A 129 -14.57 -0.64 -3.93
C VAL A 129 -14.34 -0.85 -2.44
N ASN A 130 -14.15 -2.11 -2.04
CA ASN A 130 -13.62 -2.46 -0.74
C ASN A 130 -12.19 -2.99 -0.91
N ASN A 131 -11.21 -2.20 -0.51
CA ASN A 131 -9.79 -2.50 -0.66
C ASN A 131 -9.16 -2.75 0.72
N ARG A 132 -8.73 -3.99 0.95
CA ARG A 132 -8.06 -4.41 2.18
C ARG A 132 -6.61 -4.71 1.88
N ALA A 133 -5.69 -4.14 2.65
CA ALA A 133 -4.27 -4.30 2.39
C ALA A 133 -3.47 -4.61 3.65
N VAL A 134 -2.34 -5.27 3.43
CA VAL A 134 -1.32 -5.53 4.44
C VAL A 134 -0.05 -4.85 3.98
N ILE A 135 0.52 -4.02 4.86
CA ILE A 135 1.82 -3.40 4.67
C ILE A 135 2.75 -3.86 5.80
N ASP A 136 3.85 -4.51 5.43
CA ASP A 136 4.96 -4.85 6.31
C ASP A 136 6.24 -4.24 5.74
N ALA A 137 6.78 -3.24 6.43
CA ALA A 137 7.90 -2.43 5.96
C ALA A 137 8.99 -2.30 7.02
N PRO A 138 9.68 -3.41 7.38
CA PRO A 138 10.72 -3.37 8.39
C PRO A 138 11.95 -2.61 7.87
N PRO A 139 12.73 -1.94 8.74
CA PRO A 139 13.91 -1.20 8.33
C PRO A 139 14.92 -2.08 7.56
N GLY A 140 15.45 -1.56 6.46
CA GLY A 140 16.49 -2.22 5.67
C GLY A 140 16.01 -3.36 4.76
N LYS A 141 14.70 -3.58 4.62
CA LYS A 141 14.13 -4.54 3.66
C LYS A 141 13.16 -3.85 2.70
N ALA A 142 12.94 -4.45 1.54
CA ALA A 142 11.88 -4.01 0.64
C ALA A 142 10.51 -4.20 1.32
N PRO A 143 9.60 -3.22 1.21
CA PRO A 143 8.28 -3.32 1.83
C PRO A 143 7.42 -4.35 1.11
N TYR A 144 6.68 -5.14 1.89
CA TYR A 144 5.52 -5.88 1.40
C TYR A 144 4.29 -4.96 1.48
N ALA A 145 3.62 -4.71 0.36
CA ALA A 145 2.47 -3.79 0.31
C ALA A 145 1.45 -4.24 -0.74
N TYR A 146 0.59 -5.17 -0.33
CA TYR A 146 -0.38 -5.81 -1.22
C TYR A 146 -1.80 -5.74 -0.66
N SER A 147 -2.76 -5.75 -1.57
CA SER A 147 -4.18 -5.65 -1.31
C SER A 147 -4.97 -6.76 -1.97
N VAL A 148 -6.15 -7.03 -1.41
CA VAL A 148 -7.25 -7.75 -2.04
C VAL A 148 -8.40 -6.77 -2.19
N LEU A 149 -8.97 -6.72 -3.39
CA LEU A 149 -10.04 -5.79 -3.74
C LEU A 149 -11.31 -6.55 -4.10
N ASP A 150 -12.41 -6.10 -3.53
CA ASP A 150 -13.75 -6.54 -3.86
C ASP A 150 -14.50 -5.36 -4.50
N PHE A 151 -15.27 -5.64 -5.56
CA PHE A 151 -16.05 -4.64 -6.29
C PHE A 151 -17.54 -4.93 -6.19
N THR A 152 -18.33 -3.86 -6.13
CA THR A 152 -19.78 -3.91 -6.37
C THR A 152 -20.10 -2.93 -7.49
N ALA A 153 -20.20 -3.46 -8.71
CA ALA A 153 -20.58 -2.73 -9.91
C ALA A 153 -22.07 -2.95 -10.24
N PRO A 154 -22.76 -1.97 -10.84
CA PRO A 154 -24.12 -2.14 -11.33
C PRO A 154 -24.15 -3.16 -12.49
N GLU A 155 -25.36 -3.61 -12.83
CA GLU A 155 -25.57 -4.34 -14.09
C GLU A 155 -25.12 -3.49 -15.29
N GLY A 156 -24.65 -4.16 -16.34
CA GLY A 156 -24.21 -3.51 -17.58
C GLY A 156 -22.70 -3.66 -17.84
N PRO A 157 -22.05 -2.67 -18.48
CA PRO A 157 -20.73 -2.83 -19.09
C PRO A 157 -19.61 -3.12 -18.08
N HIS A 158 -19.79 -2.78 -16.80
CA HIS A 158 -18.80 -2.97 -15.73
C HIS A 158 -19.09 -4.17 -14.82
N ALA A 159 -20.18 -4.91 -15.05
CA ALA A 159 -20.59 -6.05 -14.21
C ALA A 159 -19.56 -7.20 -14.18
N TRP A 160 -18.59 -7.21 -15.11
CA TRP A 160 -17.48 -8.16 -15.12
C TRP A 160 -16.57 -8.03 -13.88
N LEU A 161 -16.52 -6.86 -13.22
CA LEU A 161 -15.79 -6.68 -11.96
C LEU A 161 -16.34 -7.52 -10.82
N ASN A 162 -17.64 -7.86 -10.86
CA ASN A 162 -18.28 -8.67 -9.83
C ASN A 162 -17.93 -10.17 -9.93
N ARG A 163 -17.12 -10.57 -10.92
CA ARG A 163 -16.91 -11.99 -11.29
C ARG A 163 -15.45 -12.43 -11.21
N GLY A 164 -14.58 -11.63 -10.60
CA GLY A 164 -13.16 -11.91 -10.49
C GLY A 164 -12.64 -11.74 -9.07
N ILE A 165 -11.49 -12.37 -8.81
CA ILE A 165 -10.67 -12.05 -7.65
C ILE A 165 -9.63 -11.03 -8.11
N PHE A 166 -9.49 -9.97 -7.34
CA PHE A 166 -8.56 -8.89 -7.64
C PHE A 166 -7.56 -8.72 -6.50
N VAL A 167 -6.31 -8.52 -6.90
CA VAL A 167 -5.21 -8.18 -6.01
C VAL A 167 -4.62 -6.86 -6.45
N GLY A 168 -3.93 -6.17 -5.56
CA GLY A 168 -3.31 -4.91 -5.92
C GLY A 168 -2.02 -4.63 -5.18
N THR A 169 -1.25 -3.70 -5.72
CA THR A 169 -0.06 -3.12 -5.07
C THR A 169 -0.40 -1.74 -4.54
N VAL A 170 0.23 -1.34 -3.43
CA VAL A 170 -0.01 -0.03 -2.79
C VAL A 170 1.31 0.73 -2.67
N HIS A 171 1.35 1.95 -3.21
CA HIS A 171 2.52 2.83 -3.15
C HIS A 171 2.11 4.23 -2.67
N GLY A 172 2.77 4.74 -1.64
CA GLY A 172 2.61 6.14 -1.24
C GLY A 172 3.29 7.07 -2.25
N LEU A 173 2.67 8.22 -2.52
CA LEU A 173 3.24 9.31 -3.34
C LEU A 173 3.71 10.58 -2.59
N PRO A 174 3.85 10.65 -1.24
CA PRO A 174 4.50 11.80 -0.59
C PRO A 174 6.01 11.91 -0.91
N PRO A 175 6.59 13.13 -0.88
CA PRO A 175 5.96 14.43 -0.66
C PRO A 175 5.27 15.00 -1.91
N GLU A 176 5.43 14.35 -3.07
CA GLU A 176 5.02 14.83 -4.39
C GLU A 176 3.50 15.02 -4.50
N ARG A 177 2.72 14.15 -3.83
CA ARG A 177 1.26 14.26 -3.73
C ARG A 177 0.77 13.63 -2.43
N HIS A 178 -0.23 14.23 -1.79
CA HIS A 178 -0.97 13.61 -0.69
C HIS A 178 -1.94 12.57 -1.27
N ALA A 179 -1.37 11.48 -1.80
CA ALA A 179 -2.08 10.45 -2.52
C ALA A 179 -1.36 9.09 -2.41
N VAL A 180 -2.08 8.05 -2.81
CA VAL A 180 -1.52 6.70 -3.03
C VAL A 180 -1.77 6.27 -4.47
N LEU A 181 -0.80 5.55 -5.04
CA LEU A 181 -0.93 4.81 -6.29
C LEU A 181 -1.31 3.36 -5.97
N ILE A 182 -2.43 2.92 -6.51
CA ILE A 182 -2.90 1.54 -6.42
C ILE A 182 -2.90 0.96 -7.83
N ARG A 183 -2.23 -0.17 -8.06
CA ARG A 183 -2.36 -0.93 -9.30
C ARG A 183 -3.12 -2.21 -9.03
N VAL A 184 -4.17 -2.44 -9.79
CA VAL A 184 -5.11 -3.54 -9.61
C VAL A 184 -4.93 -4.57 -10.73
N TYR A 185 -4.95 -5.83 -10.33
CA TYR A 185 -4.78 -6.98 -11.21
C TYR A 185 -5.85 -8.01 -10.91
N LYS A 186 -6.40 -8.63 -11.96
CA LYS A 186 -7.32 -9.74 -11.84
C LYS A 186 -6.51 -11.03 -11.84
N VAL A 187 -6.88 -11.98 -10.98
CA VAL A 187 -6.30 -13.32 -10.95
C VAL A 187 -6.88 -14.14 -12.11
N VAL A 188 -6.03 -14.84 -12.86
CA VAL A 188 -6.37 -15.67 -14.04
C VAL A 188 -5.65 -17.01 -14.04
#